data_AF-A0A3D8ITW6-F1
#
_entry.id   AF-A0A3D8ITW6-F1
#
_cell.length_a   1.000
_cell.length_b   1.000
_cell.length_c   1.000
_cell.angle_alpha   90.00
_cell.angle_beta   90.00
_cell.angle_gamma   90.00
#
_symmetry.space_group_name_H-M   'P 1'
#
loop_
_entity.id
_entity.type
_entity.pdbx_description
1 polymer ?
#
loop_
_entity_poly.entity_id
_entity_poly.type
_entity_poly.pdbx_seq_one_letter_code
_entity_poly.pdbx_strand_id
1 'polypeptide(L)'
;MFILALPIIFAGLLSVALENDEKPIVKNPLMELYKEILAHKDDKEKIQENYQTFTKNFNTCPPNSPNFDTWLNIIYNLSINSVLMEADEVAKFRDMLEDANPSIAKAIQNKIGSALQHREKL
;
A
#
# COMPACT_ATOMS: atom_id res chain seq x y z
N MET A 1 6.61 -17.44 67.49
CA MET A 1 6.02 -16.17 67.03
C MET A 1 6.84 -15.71 65.83
N PHE A 2 6.23 -15.75 64.63
CA PHE A 2 6.41 -14.95 63.40
C PHE A 2 7.81 -14.37 63.03
N ILE A 3 8.32 -14.29 61.79
CA ILE A 3 7.90 -14.55 60.40
C ILE A 3 9.18 -14.60 59.54
N LEU A 4 9.12 -15.42 58.49
CA LEU A 4 9.97 -15.52 57.30
C LEU A 4 10.89 -14.31 56.99
N ALA A 5 12.18 -14.59 56.84
CA ALA A 5 13.13 -13.70 56.18
C ALA A 5 13.70 -14.40 54.92
N LEU A 6 13.01 -14.24 53.79
CA LEU A 6 13.51 -14.28 52.41
C LEU A 6 12.31 -13.98 51.48
N PRO A 7 12.43 -13.37 50.28
CA PRO A 7 13.59 -12.69 49.67
C PRO A 7 13.22 -11.32 49.03
N ILE A 8 14.00 -10.25 49.29
CA ILE A 8 13.93 -9.03 48.48
C ILE A 8 14.91 -9.18 47.31
N ILE A 9 14.65 -10.11 46.40
CA ILE A 9 15.37 -10.21 45.11
C ILE A 9 14.36 -10.60 44.02
N PHE A 10 13.32 -9.79 43.85
CA PHE A 10 12.45 -9.89 42.65
C PHE A 10 12.06 -8.54 42.05
N ALA A 11 12.29 -7.42 42.75
CA ALA A 11 11.98 -6.09 42.20
C ALA A 11 12.99 -5.60 41.14
N GLY A 12 14.19 -6.18 41.07
CA GLY A 12 15.23 -5.77 40.11
C GLY A 12 15.23 -6.53 38.77
N LEU A 13 14.58 -7.70 38.68
CA LEU A 13 14.59 -8.54 37.48
C LEU A 13 13.40 -8.31 36.54
N LEU A 14 12.34 -7.64 37.01
CA LEU A 14 11.18 -7.30 36.17
C LEU A 14 11.34 -5.99 35.40
N SER A 15 12.21 -5.08 35.86
CA SER A 15 12.41 -3.78 35.19
C SER A 15 13.20 -3.87 33.88
N VAL A 16 13.84 -5.00 33.58
CA VAL A 16 14.63 -5.19 32.34
C VAL A 16 13.83 -5.92 31.24
N ALA A 17 12.67 -6.49 31.56
CA ALA A 17 11.83 -7.21 30.60
C ALA A 17 10.77 -6.32 29.90
N LEU A 18 10.67 -5.04 30.26
CA LEU A 18 9.62 -4.13 29.82
C LEU A 18 10.14 -2.91 29.03
N GLU A 19 11.39 -2.91 28.59
CA GLU A 19 11.93 -1.96 27.61
C GLU A 19 12.11 -2.64 26.25
N ASN A 20 11.08 -3.37 25.80
CA ASN A 20 10.82 -3.49 24.38
C ASN A 20 9.69 -2.52 24.06
N ASP A 21 10.00 -1.22 24.17
CA ASP A 21 9.29 -0.21 23.38
C ASP A 21 9.63 -0.50 21.91
N GLU A 22 8.99 -1.52 21.33
CA GLU A 22 8.82 -1.61 19.89
C GLU A 22 8.16 -0.30 19.48
N LYS A 23 8.99 0.65 19.02
CA LYS A 23 8.52 1.88 18.39
C LYS A 23 7.38 1.48 17.46
N PRO A 24 6.17 2.03 17.61
CA PRO A 24 5.06 1.65 16.75
C PRO A 24 5.52 1.86 15.32
N ILE A 25 5.62 0.76 14.56
CA ILE A 25 5.99 0.81 13.15
C ILE A 25 4.94 1.71 12.52
N VAL A 26 5.32 2.92 12.14
CA VAL A 26 4.45 3.84 11.41
C VAL A 26 4.21 3.18 10.06
N LYS A 27 3.13 2.38 9.98
CA LYS A 27 2.77 1.66 8.75
C LYS A 27 2.46 2.69 7.69
N ASN A 28 3.21 2.66 6.59
CA ASN A 28 2.93 3.49 5.41
C ASN A 28 1.64 2.97 4.75
N PRO A 29 0.53 3.72 4.79
CA PRO A 29 -0.77 3.21 4.33
C PRO A 29 -0.78 2.83 2.85
N LEU A 30 -0.01 3.56 2.02
CA LEU A 30 0.11 3.25 0.59
C LEU A 30 0.86 1.94 0.35
N MET A 31 1.90 1.68 1.15
CA MET A 31 2.67 0.43 1.06
C MET A 31 1.83 -0.77 1.51
N GLU A 32 1.00 -0.61 2.54
CA GLU A 32 0.08 -1.68 2.95
C GLU A 32 -0.97 -1.94 1.85
N LEU A 33 -1.56 -0.90 1.28
CA LEU A 33 -2.47 -1.06 0.13
C LEU A 33 -1.80 -1.78 -1.05
N TYR A 34 -0.54 -1.46 -1.33
CA TYR A 34 0.21 -2.14 -2.38
C TYR A 34 0.34 -3.65 -2.10
N LYS A 35 0.65 -4.03 -0.86
CA LYS A 35 0.74 -5.45 -0.45
C LYS A 35 -0.62 -6.14 -0.61
N GLU A 36 -1.70 -5.51 -0.19
CA GLU A 36 -3.06 -6.05 -0.33
C GLU A 36 -3.43 -6.28 -1.80
N ILE A 37 -3.10 -5.35 -2.70
CA ILE A 37 -3.32 -5.49 -4.14
C ILE A 37 -2.58 -6.71 -4.71
N LEU A 38 -1.32 -6.91 -4.30
CA LEU A 38 -0.54 -8.06 -4.77
C LEU A 38 -1.05 -9.39 -4.22
N ALA A 39 -1.47 -9.41 -2.96
CA ALA A 39 -1.98 -10.61 -2.29
C ALA A 39 -3.35 -11.06 -2.83
N HIS A 40 -4.17 -10.11 -3.27
CA HIS A 40 -5.57 -10.35 -3.63
C HIS A 40 -5.90 -10.05 -5.10
N LYS A 41 -4.91 -10.14 -5.99
CA LYS A 41 -5.10 -9.82 -7.42
C LYS A 41 -6.16 -10.69 -8.11
N ASP A 42 -6.35 -11.93 -7.66
CA ASP A 42 -7.29 -12.88 -8.27
C ASP A 42 -8.67 -12.89 -7.56
N ASP A 43 -8.81 -12.13 -6.47
CA ASP A 43 -10.06 -11.97 -5.72
C ASP A 43 -10.77 -10.69 -6.18
N LYS A 44 -11.89 -10.87 -6.88
CA LYS A 44 -12.65 -9.77 -7.49
C LYS A 44 -13.17 -8.77 -6.46
N GLU A 45 -13.64 -9.23 -5.31
CA GLU A 45 -14.21 -8.34 -4.30
C GLU A 45 -13.10 -7.54 -3.63
N LYS A 46 -12.01 -8.21 -3.25
CA LYS A 46 -10.86 -7.56 -2.61
C LYS A 46 -10.15 -6.59 -3.52
N ILE A 47 -9.94 -6.94 -4.80
CA ILE A 47 -9.29 -6.01 -5.73
C ILE A 47 -10.16 -4.77 -5.98
N GLN A 48 -11.49 -4.92 -6.00
CA GLN A 48 -12.42 -3.79 -6.11
C GLN A 48 -12.36 -2.88 -4.88
N GLU A 49 -12.35 -3.45 -3.67
CA GLU A 49 -12.17 -2.70 -2.41
C GLU A 49 -10.85 -1.93 -2.40
N ASN A 50 -9.76 -2.56 -2.85
CA ASN A 50 -8.45 -1.94 -2.95
C ASN A 50 -8.41 -0.81 -3.99
N TYR A 51 -9.06 -0.99 -5.14
CA TYR A 51 -9.21 0.05 -6.16
C TYR A 51 -9.98 1.27 -5.63
N GLN A 52 -11.09 1.04 -4.93
CA GLN A 52 -11.86 2.12 -4.29
C GLN A 52 -11.04 2.83 -3.21
N THR A 53 -10.28 2.08 -2.42
CA THR A 53 -9.37 2.65 -1.41
C THR A 53 -8.30 3.51 -2.05
N PHE A 54 -7.71 3.05 -3.16
CA PHE A 54 -6.72 3.81 -3.92
C PHE A 54 -7.31 5.11 -4.46
N THR A 55 -8.42 5.04 -5.19
CA THR A 55 -9.03 6.22 -5.84
C THR A 55 -9.58 7.23 -4.84
N LYS A 56 -10.01 6.79 -3.66
CA LYS A 56 -10.50 7.69 -2.60
C LYS A 56 -9.38 8.40 -1.85
N ASN A 57 -8.31 7.69 -1.50
CA ASN A 57 -7.31 8.19 -0.55
C ASN A 57 -5.97 8.56 -1.20
N PHE A 58 -5.72 8.06 -2.41
CA PHE A 58 -4.42 8.11 -3.06
C PHE A 58 -4.56 8.45 -4.56
N ASN A 59 -5.62 9.12 -5.01
CA ASN A 59 -5.75 9.52 -6.41
C ASN A 59 -4.72 10.57 -6.85
N THR A 60 -4.13 11.32 -5.91
CA THR A 60 -3.09 12.31 -6.18
C THR A 60 -1.74 11.89 -5.61
N CYS A 61 -0.64 12.22 -6.29
CA CYS A 61 0.72 12.00 -5.82
C CYS A 61 1.65 13.18 -6.15
N PRO A 62 2.31 13.80 -5.15
CA PRO A 62 3.35 14.79 -5.41
C PRO A 62 4.53 14.18 -6.20
N PRO A 63 5.11 14.89 -7.19
CA PRO A 63 6.21 14.37 -8.02
C PRO A 63 7.48 14.04 -7.23
N ASN A 64 7.67 14.66 -6.06
CA ASN A 64 8.81 14.44 -5.16
C ASN A 64 8.45 13.56 -3.96
N SER A 65 7.30 12.88 -3.99
CA SER A 65 6.89 11.99 -2.92
C SER A 65 7.91 10.85 -2.75
N PRO A 66 8.33 10.52 -1.52
CA PRO A 66 9.19 9.35 -1.28
C PRO A 66 8.48 8.04 -1.67
N ASN A 67 7.16 8.07 -1.86
CA ASN A 67 6.35 6.91 -2.24
C ASN A 67 5.93 6.94 -3.71
N PHE A 68 6.50 7.83 -4.53
CA PHE A 68 6.10 8.00 -5.93
C PHE A 68 6.19 6.70 -6.74
N ASP A 69 7.28 5.94 -6.57
CA ASP A 69 7.44 4.65 -7.25
C ASP A 69 6.42 3.60 -6.79
N THR A 70 6.12 3.55 -5.49
CA THR A 70 5.06 2.66 -4.95
C THR A 70 3.71 3.03 -5.56
N TRP A 71 3.42 4.33 -5.64
CA TRP A 71 2.20 4.84 -6.26
C TRP A 71 2.10 4.43 -7.74
N LEU A 72 3.17 4.60 -8.51
CA LEU A 72 3.24 4.16 -9.91
C LEU A 72 3.07 2.63 -10.04
N ASN A 73 3.61 1.85 -9.10
CA ASN A 73 3.44 0.40 -9.11
C ASN A 73 2.01 -0.03 -8.77
N ILE A 74 1.30 0.69 -7.91
CA ILE A 74 -0.11 0.44 -7.66
C ILE A 74 -0.93 0.66 -8.94
N ILE A 75 -0.78 1.81 -9.61
CA ILE A 75 -1.55 2.08 -10.84
C ILE A 75 -1.25 1.04 -11.92
N TYR A 76 -0.01 0.56 -12.02
CA TYR A 76 0.37 -0.51 -12.92
C TYR A 76 -0.36 -1.81 -12.58
N ASN A 77 -0.33 -2.24 -11.31
CA ASN A 77 -0.92 -3.51 -10.90
C ASN A 77 -2.44 -3.52 -11.03
N LEU A 78 -3.11 -2.40 -10.73
CA LEU A 78 -4.54 -2.22 -11.00
C LEU A 78 -4.80 -2.27 -12.51
N SER A 79 -3.96 -1.61 -13.31
CA SER A 79 -4.12 -1.54 -14.77
C SER A 79 -3.74 -2.80 -15.53
N ILE A 80 -3.00 -3.77 -14.95
CA ILE A 80 -2.82 -5.10 -15.57
C ILE A 80 -3.94 -6.07 -15.18
N ASN A 81 -4.72 -5.77 -14.14
CA ASN A 81 -5.69 -6.70 -13.59
C ASN A 81 -7.02 -6.71 -14.38
N SER A 82 -7.21 -7.71 -15.23
CA SER A 82 -8.43 -7.87 -16.05
C SER A 82 -9.67 -8.28 -15.24
N VAL A 83 -9.51 -8.81 -14.02
CA VAL A 83 -10.64 -9.09 -13.12
C VAL A 83 -11.25 -7.79 -12.58
N LEU A 84 -10.42 -6.75 -12.44
CA LEU A 84 -10.81 -5.44 -11.93
C LEU A 84 -11.43 -4.55 -13.02
N MET A 85 -10.76 -4.42 -14.17
CA MET A 85 -11.16 -3.45 -15.19
C MET A 85 -10.74 -3.87 -16.60
N GLU A 86 -11.62 -3.65 -17.57
CA GLU A 86 -11.37 -3.87 -18.99
C GLU A 86 -10.46 -2.79 -19.59
N ALA A 87 -9.99 -2.99 -20.82
CA ALA A 87 -9.02 -2.07 -21.44
C ALA A 87 -9.55 -0.63 -21.62
N ASP A 88 -10.83 -0.45 -21.92
CA ASP A 88 -11.45 0.88 -22.02
C ASP A 88 -11.59 1.55 -20.64
N GLU A 89 -11.83 0.76 -19.59
CA GLU A 89 -11.86 1.23 -18.20
C GLU A 89 -10.46 1.62 -17.70
N VAL A 90 -9.40 0.92 -18.14
CA VAL A 90 -8.01 1.34 -17.90
C VAL A 90 -7.73 2.71 -18.53
N ALA A 91 -8.26 2.98 -19.73
CA ALA A 91 -8.11 4.29 -20.36
C ALA A 91 -8.84 5.39 -19.57
N LYS A 92 -10.06 5.13 -19.08
CA LYS A 92 -10.79 6.07 -18.19
C LYS A 92 -10.04 6.30 -16.88
N PHE A 93 -9.45 5.25 -16.31
CA PHE A 93 -8.64 5.34 -15.09
C PHE A 93 -7.38 6.18 -15.32
N ARG A 94 -6.71 6.01 -16.45
CA ARG A 94 -5.58 6.85 -16.87
C ARG A 94 -5.99 8.31 -16.94
N ASP A 95 -7.05 8.62 -17.68
CA ASP A 95 -7.49 10.00 -17.91
C ASP A 95 -7.85 10.69 -16.57
N MET A 96 -8.57 9.98 -15.69
CA MET A 96 -8.86 10.43 -14.33
C MET A 96 -7.58 10.76 -13.52
N LEU A 97 -6.54 9.93 -13.61
CA LEU A 97 -5.28 10.16 -12.92
C LEU A 97 -4.47 11.29 -13.51
N GLU A 98 -4.47 11.45 -14.85
CA GLU A 98 -3.81 12.55 -15.54
C GLU A 98 -4.44 13.90 -15.15
N ASP A 99 -5.79 13.96 -15.13
CA ASP A 99 -6.54 15.14 -14.73
C ASP A 99 -6.26 15.52 -13.26
N ALA A 100 -6.19 14.53 -12.37
CA ALA A 100 -5.87 14.75 -10.96
C ALA A 100 -4.40 15.11 -10.72
N ASN A 101 -3.49 14.79 -11.65
CA ASN A 101 -2.04 14.91 -11.48
C ASN A 101 -1.33 15.46 -12.73
N PRO A 102 -1.66 16.68 -13.19
CA PRO A 102 -1.19 17.20 -14.47
C PRO A 102 0.35 17.29 -14.56
N SER A 103 1.05 17.53 -13.43
CA SER A 103 2.52 17.64 -13.42
C SER A 103 3.25 16.31 -13.67
N ILE A 104 2.57 15.18 -13.52
CA ILE A 104 3.15 13.83 -13.69
C ILE A 104 2.39 13.00 -14.73
N ALA A 105 1.52 13.63 -15.53
CA ALA A 105 0.70 12.96 -16.54
C ALA A 105 1.53 12.04 -17.45
N LYS A 106 2.74 12.49 -17.87
CA LYS A 106 3.61 11.66 -18.71
C LYS A 106 4.09 10.37 -18.03
N ALA A 107 4.35 10.41 -16.72
CA ALA A 107 4.75 9.22 -15.97
C ALA A 107 3.58 8.22 -15.86
N ILE A 108 2.36 8.73 -15.63
CA ILE A 108 1.11 7.95 -15.63
C ILE A 108 0.90 7.28 -16.99
N GLN A 109 0.98 8.04 -18.08
CA GLN A 109 0.87 7.52 -19.46
C GLN A 109 1.85 6.38 -19.73
N ASN A 110 3.12 6.59 -19.40
CA ASN A 110 4.15 5.58 -19.63
C ASN A 110 3.89 4.30 -18.82
N LYS A 111 3.46 4.44 -17.56
CA LYS A 111 3.25 3.32 -16.65
C LYS A 111 1.98 2.52 -16.99
N ILE A 112 0.89 3.20 -17.36
CA ILE A 112 -0.34 2.51 -17.79
C ILE A 112 -0.17 1.94 -19.20
N GLY A 113 0.54 2.65 -20.09
CA GLY A 113 0.89 2.13 -21.41
C GLY A 113 1.68 0.83 -21.34
N SER A 114 2.65 0.71 -20.42
CA SER A 114 3.37 -0.54 -20.22
C SER A 114 2.49 -1.65 -19.60
N ALA A 115 1.51 -1.30 -18.76
CA ALA A 115 0.53 -2.26 -18.24
C ALA A 115 -0.36 -2.84 -19.34
N LEU A 116 -0.87 -2.00 -20.25
CA LEU A 116 -1.68 -2.45 -21.39
C LEU A 116 -0.86 -3.35 -22.34
N GLN A 117 0.37 -2.97 -22.65
CA GLN A 117 1.29 -3.80 -23.44
C GLN A 117 1.61 -5.14 -22.76
N HIS A 118 1.58 -5.18 -21.42
CA HIS A 118 1.75 -6.42 -20.68
C HIS A 118 0.51 -7.32 -20.84
N ARG A 119 -0.70 -6.76 -20.71
CA ARG A 119 -1.96 -7.50 -20.93
C ARG A 119 -2.05 -8.12 -22.32
N GLU A 120 -1.62 -7.42 -23.37
CA GLU A 120 -1.62 -7.93 -24.75
C GLU A 120 -0.74 -9.16 -24.96
N LYS A 121 0.20 -9.43 -24.03
CA LYS A 121 1.13 -10.56 -24.09
C LYS A 121 0.75 -11.73 -23.18
N LEU A 122 -0.27 -11.57 -22.33
CA LEU A 122 -0.81 -12.61 -21.46
C LEU A 122 -1.85 -13.44 -22.21
#